data_AF-A0A6I6MLK7-F1
#
_entry.id   AF-A0A6I6MLK7-F1
#
_cell.length_a   1.000
_cell.length_b   1.000
_cell.length_c   1.000
_cell.angle_alpha   90.00
_cell.angle_beta   90.00
_cell.angle_gamma   90.00
#
_symmetry.space_group_name_H-M   'P 1'
#
loop_
_entity.id
_entity.type
_entity.pdbx_description
1 polymer ?
#
loop_
_entity_poly.entity_id
_entity_poly.type
_entity_poly.pdbx_seq_one_letter_code
_entity_poly.pdbx_strand_id
1 'polypeptide(L)'
;MKSLRTLLKLAERDLETLRREMAAMIQRQRIIEDRIAGHDQTIAREQALAQRDYESARVFGGYAAASLLRRRAMQSEGEIVGAEIERIRELITAAHVETSKFERLLELEEARAKARAEKRENEELDEFATMRAGRTREA
;
A
#
# COMPACT_ATOMS: atom_id res chain seq x y z
N MET A 1 -1.92 -23.10 -14.97
CA MET A 1 -3.22 -22.50 -14.55
C MET A 1 -3.26 -22.14 -13.07
N LYS A 2 -3.05 -23.10 -12.14
CA LYS A 2 -3.06 -22.80 -10.69
C LYS A 2 -1.92 -21.86 -10.26
N SER A 3 -0.73 -21.97 -10.87
CA SER A 3 0.44 -21.16 -10.47
C SER A 3 0.24 -19.64 -10.66
N LEU A 4 -0.18 -19.16 -11.84
CA LEU A 4 -0.40 -17.72 -12.09
C LEU A 4 -1.49 -17.13 -11.20
N ARG A 5 -2.61 -17.86 -11.01
CA ARG A 5 -3.68 -17.42 -10.10
C ARG A 5 -3.21 -17.41 -8.64
N THR A 6 -2.34 -18.33 -8.25
CA THR A 6 -1.72 -18.32 -6.91
C THR A 6 -0.73 -17.16 -6.76
N LEU A 7 0.05 -16.84 -7.80
CA LEU A 7 0.95 -15.67 -7.80
C LEU A 7 0.18 -14.35 -7.72
N LEU A 8 -0.92 -14.22 -8.47
CA LEU A 8 -1.81 -13.06 -8.36
C LEU A 8 -2.36 -12.90 -6.94
N LYS A 9 -2.87 -13.98 -6.34
CA LYS A 9 -3.35 -13.95 -4.95
C LYS A 9 -2.28 -13.57 -3.94
N LEU A 10 -1.04 -14.01 -4.17
CA LEU A 10 0.10 -13.63 -3.32
C LEU A 10 0.39 -12.14 -3.46
N ALA A 11 0.46 -11.62 -4.69
CA ALA A 11 0.69 -10.20 -4.94
C ALA A 11 -0.42 -9.30 -4.35
N GLU A 12 -1.69 -9.70 -4.48
CA GLU A 12 -2.82 -9.02 -3.85
C GLU A 12 -2.72 -8.99 -2.32
N ARG A 13 -2.30 -10.12 -1.72
CA ARG A 13 -2.07 -10.21 -0.28
C ARG A 13 -0.94 -9.29 0.16
N ASP A 14 0.17 -9.27 -0.57
CA ASP A 14 1.31 -8.43 -0.25
C ASP A 14 0.95 -6.94 -0.34
N LEU A 15 0.17 -6.54 -1.36
CA LEU A 15 -0.37 -5.20 -1.49
C LEU A 15 -1.27 -4.81 -0.31
N GLU A 16 -2.14 -5.72 0.13
CA GLU A 16 -2.99 -5.50 1.31
C GLU A 16 -2.18 -5.39 2.60
N THR A 17 -1.13 -6.20 2.75
CA THR A 17 -0.20 -6.11 3.89
C THR A 17 0.48 -4.74 3.94
N LEU A 18 1.02 -4.26 2.81
CA LEU A 18 1.66 -2.95 2.73
C LEU A 18 0.68 -1.81 3.03
N ARG A 19 -0.57 -1.89 2.56
CA ARG A 19 -1.61 -0.89 2.85
C ARG A 19 -1.93 -0.82 4.34
N ARG A 20 -2.01 -1.96 5.02
CA ARG A 20 -2.22 -2.00 6.48
C ARG A 20 -1.04 -1.43 7.24
N GLU A 21 0.18 -1.75 6.82
CA GLU A 21 1.40 -1.20 7.42
C GLU A 21 1.46 0.32 7.25
N MET A 22 1.16 0.83 6.05
CA MET A 22 1.06 2.27 5.79
C MET A 22 0.02 2.95 6.69
N ALA A 23 -1.16 2.35 6.86
CA ALA A 23 -2.20 2.88 7.73
C ALA A 23 -1.73 2.95 9.19
N ALA A 24 -1.00 1.93 9.67
CA ALA A 24 -0.42 1.94 11.00
C ALA A 24 0.64 3.04 11.18
N MET A 25 1.48 3.29 10.16
CA MET A 25 2.48 4.36 10.19
C MET A 25 1.83 5.76 10.17
N ILE A 26 0.79 5.96 9.36
CA ILE A 26 0.02 7.21 9.36
C ILE A 26 -0.60 7.47 10.74
N GLN A 27 -1.16 6.43 11.38
CA GLN A 27 -1.71 6.56 12.72
C GLN A 27 -0.62 6.93 13.74
N ARG A 28 0.59 6.34 13.61
CA ARG A 28 1.73 6.69 14.46
C ARG A 28 2.18 8.14 14.26
N GLN A 29 2.25 8.61 13.02
CA GLN A 29 2.57 10.00 12.69
C GLN A 29 1.59 10.96 13.36
N ARG A 30 0.30 10.69 13.26
CA ARG A 30 -0.75 11.48 13.92
C ARG A 30 -0.59 11.53 15.44
N ILE A 31 -0.28 10.40 16.07
CA ILE A 31 -0.01 10.36 17.52
C ILE A 31 1.18 11.25 17.89
N ILE A 32 2.23 11.29 17.08
CA ILE A 32 3.40 12.16 17.31
C ILE A 32 3.00 13.64 17.17
N GLU A 33 2.22 13.99 16.15
CA GLU A 33 1.70 15.34 15.94
C GLU A 33 0.84 15.82 17.12
N ASP A 34 -0.08 14.97 17.59
CA ASP A 34 -0.91 15.24 18.76
C ASP A 34 -0.06 15.44 20.03
N ARG A 35 0.99 14.63 20.21
CA ARG A 35 1.95 14.77 21.33
C ARG A 35 2.72 16.08 21.25
N ILE A 36 3.17 16.50 20.06
CA ILE A 36 3.84 17.78 19.86
C ILE A 36 2.88 18.93 20.19
N ALA A 37 1.65 18.89 19.70
CA ALA A 37 0.65 19.91 19.99
C ALA A 37 0.34 20.01 21.50
N GLY A 38 0.17 18.87 22.19
CA GLY A 38 -0.04 18.84 23.63
C GLY A 38 1.17 19.35 24.44
N HIS A 39 2.39 19.06 23.98
CA HIS A 39 3.62 19.57 24.57
C HIS A 39 3.75 21.09 24.39
N ASP A 40 3.48 21.59 23.19
CA ASP A 40 3.51 23.03 22.88
C ASP A 40 2.49 23.81 23.72
N GLN A 41 1.30 23.26 23.94
CA GLN A 41 0.30 23.85 24.87
C GLN A 41 0.78 23.85 26.33
N THR A 42 1.53 22.84 26.75
CA THR A 42 2.11 22.80 28.09
C THR A 42 3.17 23.89 28.24
N ILE A 43 4.08 24.03 27.27
CA ILE A 43 5.10 25.08 27.28
C ILE A 43 4.46 26.47 27.38
N ALA A 44 3.40 26.73 26.59
CA ALA A 44 2.71 28.01 26.61
C ALA A 44 2.08 28.32 27.99
N ARG A 45 1.54 27.30 28.67
CA ARG A 45 1.01 27.44 30.04
C ARG A 45 2.11 27.76 31.06
N GLU A 46 3.23 27.05 30.99
CA GLU A 46 4.38 27.30 31.86
C GLU A 46 4.98 28.69 31.62
N GLN A 47 5.03 29.14 30.37
CA GLN A 47 5.47 30.48 30.03
C GLN A 47 4.54 31.55 30.63
N ALA A 48 3.23 31.35 30.54
CA ALA A 48 2.25 32.28 31.12
C ALA A 48 2.35 32.32 32.67
N LEU A 49 2.65 31.19 33.32
CA LEU A 49 2.89 31.15 34.76
C LEU A 49 4.18 31.89 35.14
N ALA A 50 5.27 31.64 34.40
CA ALA A 50 6.55 32.31 34.58
C ALA A 50 6.48 33.84 34.40
N GLN A 51 5.53 34.34 33.62
CA GLN A 51 5.29 35.79 33.49
C GLN A 51 4.60 36.41 34.71
N ARG A 52 3.91 35.60 35.53
CA ARG A 52 3.09 36.06 36.65
C ARG A 52 3.73 35.81 38.01
N ASP A 53 4.66 34.88 38.10
CA ASP A 53 5.32 34.47 39.35
C ASP A 53 6.85 34.52 39.21
N TYR A 54 7.50 35.20 40.16
CA TYR A 54 8.94 35.43 40.13
C TYR A 54 9.76 34.14 40.30
N GLU A 55 9.33 33.25 41.20
CA GLU A 55 10.01 31.97 41.41
C GLU A 55 9.90 31.09 40.17
N SER A 56 8.73 31.05 39.54
CA SER A 56 8.50 30.39 38.26
C SER A 56 9.34 31.00 37.13
N ALA A 57 9.47 32.33 37.07
CA ALA A 57 10.31 33.02 36.09
C ALA A 57 11.78 32.57 36.15
N ARG A 58 12.30 32.40 37.37
CA ARG A 58 13.70 32.04 37.61
C ARG A 58 14.03 30.62 37.13
N VAL A 59 13.10 29.68 37.22
CA VAL A 59 13.32 28.27 36.80
C VAL A 59 12.92 28.02 35.34
N PHE A 60 12.08 28.87 34.76
CA PHE A 60 11.51 28.68 33.42
C PHE A 60 12.56 28.55 32.31
N GLY A 61 13.69 29.28 32.40
CA GLY A 61 14.74 29.19 31.37
C GLY A 61 15.30 27.78 31.18
N GLY A 62 15.55 27.06 32.28
CA GLY A 62 16.01 25.66 32.23
C GLY A 62 14.92 24.71 31.72
N TYR A 63 13.68 24.92 32.15
CA TYR A 63 12.52 24.17 31.65
C TYR A 63 12.35 24.36 30.13
N ALA A 64 12.40 25.59 29.63
CA ALA A 64 12.23 25.92 28.21
C ALA A 64 13.30 25.24 27.35
N ALA A 65 14.56 25.27 27.80
CA ALA A 65 15.66 24.57 27.11
C ALA A 65 15.41 23.06 27.03
N ALA A 66 15.03 22.41 28.13
CA ALA A 66 14.71 20.98 28.15
C ALA A 66 13.48 20.64 27.27
N SER A 67 12.46 21.49 27.30
CA SER A 67 11.23 21.34 26.52
C SER A 67 11.48 21.48 25.02
N LEU A 68 12.38 22.39 24.59
CA LEU A 68 12.81 22.51 23.20
C LEU A 68 13.53 21.24 22.71
N LEU A 69 14.40 20.64 23.54
CA LEU A 69 15.07 19.39 23.19
C LEU A 69 14.07 18.24 23.02
N ARG A 70 13.10 18.11 23.93
CA ARG A 70 12.03 17.09 23.81
C ARG A 70 11.19 17.29 22.55
N ARG A 71 10.85 18.54 22.23
CA ARG A 71 10.12 18.88 21.00
C ARG A 71 10.90 18.47 19.76
N ARG A 72 12.19 18.81 19.67
CA ARG A 72 13.07 18.39 18.57
C ARG A 72 13.17 16.87 18.44
N ALA A 73 13.25 16.15 19.56
CA ALA A 73 13.27 14.68 19.54
C ALA A 73 11.97 14.10 18.95
N MET A 74 10.80 14.64 19.32
CA MET A 74 9.52 14.22 18.73
C MET A 74 9.41 14.58 17.25
N GLN A 75 9.92 15.75 16.84
CA GLN A 75 9.98 16.12 15.41
C GLN A 75 10.85 15.15 14.62
N SER A 76 12.03 14.80 15.14
CA SER A 76 12.91 13.80 14.51
C SER A 76 12.26 12.42 14.44
N GLU A 77 11.53 11.99 15.47
CA GLU A 77 10.73 10.77 15.41
C GLU A 77 9.68 10.85 14.28
N GLY A 78 9.00 12.00 14.16
CA GLY A 78 8.03 12.26 13.08
C GLY A 78 8.66 12.22 11.68
N GLU A 79 9.85 12.78 11.51
CA GLU A 79 10.60 12.74 10.24
C GLU A 79 10.96 11.31 9.83
N ILE A 80 11.39 10.47 10.79
CA ILE A 80 11.70 9.06 10.54
C ILE A 80 10.44 8.30 10.12
N VAL A 81 9.32 8.51 10.82
CA VAL A 81 8.03 7.88 10.45
C VAL A 81 7.55 8.38 9.08
N GLY A 82 7.72 9.67 8.79
CA GLY A 82 7.40 10.26 7.49
C GLY A 82 8.19 9.63 6.34
N ALA A 83 9.50 9.46 6.51
CA ALA A 83 10.36 8.80 5.53
C ALA A 83 9.92 7.34 5.30
N GLU A 84 9.53 6.64 6.36
CA GLU A 84 9.03 5.26 6.27
C GLU A 84 7.68 5.18 5.52
N ILE A 85 6.79 6.15 5.70
CA ILE A 85 5.54 6.25 4.94
C ILE A 85 5.83 6.41 3.44
N GLU A 86 6.77 7.29 3.07
CA GLU A 86 7.15 7.44 1.65
C GLU A 86 7.76 6.15 1.09
N ARG A 87 8.63 5.48 1.86
CA ARG A 87 9.18 4.16 1.49
C ARG A 87 8.08 3.14 1.22
N ILE A 88 7.08 3.04 2.11
CA ILE A 88 5.96 2.10 1.94
C ILE A 88 5.11 2.48 0.72
N ARG A 89 4.91 3.77 0.43
CA ARG A 89 4.19 4.21 -0.78
C ARG A 89 4.88 3.72 -2.05
N GLU A 90 6.20 3.85 -2.14
CA GLU A 90 6.98 3.35 -3.28
C GLU A 90 6.81 1.83 -3.44
N LEU A 91 6.86 1.08 -2.33
CA LEU A 91 6.62 -0.36 -2.33
C LEU A 91 5.19 -0.72 -2.79
N ILE A 92 4.18 0.03 -2.35
CA ILE A 92 2.79 -0.16 -2.80
C ILE A 92 2.68 0.07 -4.30
N THR A 93 3.32 1.12 -4.84
CA THR A 93 3.34 1.38 -6.27
C THR A 93 3.98 0.23 -7.04
N ALA A 94 5.13 -0.25 -6.58
CA ALA A 94 5.81 -1.40 -7.19
C ALA A 94 4.95 -2.68 -7.14
N ALA A 95 4.35 -2.96 -5.98
CA ALA A 95 3.46 -4.11 -5.80
C ALA A 95 2.22 -4.03 -6.72
N HIS A 96 1.64 -2.83 -6.88
CA HIS A 96 0.50 -2.63 -7.78
C HIS A 96 0.87 -2.93 -9.24
N VAL A 97 2.03 -2.47 -9.69
CA VAL A 97 2.54 -2.78 -11.03
C VAL A 97 2.72 -4.28 -11.22
N GLU A 98 3.22 -4.99 -10.21
CA GLU A 98 3.39 -6.45 -10.28
C GLU A 98 2.05 -7.20 -10.33
N THR A 99 1.07 -6.80 -9.52
CA THR A 99 -0.30 -7.34 -9.59
C THR A 99 -0.89 -7.17 -11.00
N SER A 100 -0.78 -5.98 -11.59
CA SER A 100 -1.30 -5.72 -12.93
C SER A 100 -0.60 -6.53 -14.03
N LYS A 101 0.69 -6.86 -13.87
CA LYS A 101 1.37 -7.78 -14.80
C LYS A 101 0.75 -9.18 -14.72
N PHE A 102 0.49 -9.69 -13.51
CA PHE A 102 -0.12 -11.02 -13.35
C PHE A 102 -1.55 -11.06 -13.90
N GLU A 103 -2.35 -10.00 -13.67
CA GLU A 103 -3.68 -9.85 -14.26
C GLU A 103 -3.59 -9.92 -15.79
N ARG A 104 -2.70 -9.13 -16.39
CA ARG A 104 -2.52 -9.09 -17.84
C ARG A 104 -2.07 -10.43 -18.42
N LEU A 105 -1.15 -11.13 -17.75
CA LEU A 105 -0.70 -12.45 -18.17
C LEU A 105 -1.84 -13.48 -18.11
N LEU A 106 -2.70 -13.40 -17.09
CA LEU A 106 -3.85 -14.28 -16.96
C LEU A 106 -4.85 -14.04 -18.10
N GLU A 107 -5.17 -12.79 -18.40
CA GLU A 107 -6.05 -12.42 -19.53
C GLU A 107 -5.55 -12.97 -20.87
N LEU A 108 -4.26 -12.78 -21.16
CA LEU A 108 -3.65 -13.25 -22.40
C LEU A 108 -3.69 -14.77 -22.53
N GLU A 109 -3.45 -15.49 -21.43
CA GLU A 109 -3.55 -16.95 -21.42
C GLU A 109 -4.98 -17.44 -21.57
N GLU A 110 -5.96 -16.78 -20.95
CA GLU A 110 -7.39 -17.12 -21.10
C GLU A 110 -7.85 -16.89 -22.54
N ALA A 111 -7.41 -15.81 -23.19
CA ALA A 111 -7.66 -15.57 -24.62
C ALA A 111 -7.05 -16.66 -25.50
N ARG A 112 -5.81 -17.09 -25.22
CA ARG A 112 -5.14 -18.21 -25.93
C ARG A 112 -5.84 -19.54 -25.72
N ALA A 113 -6.34 -19.80 -24.51
CA ALA A 113 -7.09 -21.02 -24.22
C ALA A 113 -8.41 -21.06 -24.99
N LYS A 114 -9.14 -19.94 -25.03
CA LYS A 114 -10.38 -19.79 -25.78
C LYS A 114 -10.17 -19.99 -27.29
N ALA A 115 -9.17 -19.31 -27.87
CA ALA A 115 -8.86 -19.46 -29.30
C ALA A 115 -8.47 -20.90 -29.68
N ARG A 116 -7.76 -21.62 -28.79
CA ARG A 116 -7.43 -23.05 -29.01
C ARG A 116 -8.67 -23.94 -28.94
N ALA A 117 -9.60 -23.66 -28.03
CA ALA A 117 -10.85 -24.41 -27.92
C ALA A 117 -11.74 -24.18 -29.14
N GLU A 118 -11.92 -22.93 -29.57
CA GLU A 118 -12.69 -22.56 -30.77
C GLU A 118 -12.08 -23.19 -32.04
N LYS A 119 -10.75 -23.16 -32.17
CA LYS A 119 -10.06 -23.81 -33.29
C LYS A 119 -10.34 -25.31 -33.33
N ARG A 120 -10.27 -25.99 -32.18
CA ARG A 120 -10.54 -27.43 -32.09
C ARG A 120 -12.00 -27.76 -32.41
N GLU A 121 -12.94 -26.96 -31.90
CA GLU A 121 -14.37 -27.13 -32.21
C GLU A 121 -14.64 -26.97 -33.71
N ASN A 122 -14.03 -25.96 -34.36
CA ASN A 122 -14.15 -25.76 -35.80
C ASN A 122 -13.55 -26.93 -36.60
N GLU A 123 -12.38 -27.44 -36.20
CA GLU A 123 -11.77 -28.62 -36.84
C GLU A 123 -12.68 -29.85 -36.73
N GLU A 124 -13.27 -30.10 -35.56
CA GLU A 124 -14.23 -31.20 -35.35
C GLU A 124 -15.48 -31.03 -36.25
N LEU A 125 -16.02 -29.81 -36.36
CA LEU A 125 -17.17 -29.52 -37.24
C LEU A 125 -16.83 -29.70 -38.73
N ASP A 126 -15.64 -29.30 -39.16
CA ASP A 126 -15.15 -29.48 -40.53
C ASP A 126 -14.98 -30.97 -40.88
N GLU A 127 -14.47 -31.78 -39.95
CA GLU A 127 -14.39 -33.23 -40.10
C GLU A 127 -15.79 -33.86 -40.25
N PHE A 128 -16.76 -33.45 -39.44
CA PHE A 128 -18.15 -33.90 -39.58
C PHE A 128 -18.77 -33.50 -40.92
N ALA A 129 -18.55 -32.26 -41.37
CA ALA A 129 -19.04 -31.77 -42.65
C ALA A 129 -18.44 -32.58 -43.82
N THR A 130 -17.13 -32.85 -43.76
CA THR A 130 -16.41 -33.64 -44.77
C THR A 130 -16.93 -35.08 -44.82
N MET A 131 -17.09 -35.74 -43.67
CA MET A 131 -17.66 -37.09 -43.61
C MET A 131 -19.08 -37.16 -44.16
N ARG A 132 -19.91 -36.15 -43.89
CA ARG A 132 -21.31 -36.11 -44.36
C ARG A 132 -21.37 -35.89 -45.87
N ALA A 133 -20.54 -35.00 -46.41
CA ALA A 133 -20.45 -34.73 -47.84
C ALA A 133 -19.89 -35.91 -48.65
N GLY A 134 -18.99 -36.71 -48.06
CA GLY A 134 -18.52 -37.96 -48.67
C GLY A 134 -19.65 -38.99 -48.82
N ARG A 135 -20.47 -39.18 -47.78
CA ARG A 135 -21.59 -40.13 -47.81
C ARG A 135 -22.71 -39.77 -48.78
N THR A 136 -22.97 -38.48 -49.01
CA THR A 136 -23.99 -38.05 -49.99
C THR A 136 -23.50 -38.09 -51.44
N ARG A 137 -22.21 -38.26 -51.72
CA ARG A 137 -21.67 -38.45 -53.09
C ARG A 137 -21.59 -39.91 -53.53
N GLU A 138 -21.63 -40.86 -52.60
CA GLU A 138 -21.60 -42.31 -52.87
C GLU A 138 -22.99 -42.95 -52.96
N ALA A 139 -24.07 -42.19 -52.70
CA ALA A 139 -25.46 -42.59 -52.85
C ALA A 139 -26.06 -42.00 -54.13
#